data_AF-A0A3A9GQA7-F1
#
_entry.id   AF-A0A3A9GQA7-F1
#
_cell.length_a   1.000
_cell.length_b   1.000
_cell.length_c   1.000
_cell.angle_alpha   90.00
_cell.angle_beta   90.00
_cell.angle_gamma   90.00
#
_symmetry.space_group_name_H-M   'P 1'
#
loop_
_entity.id
_entity.type
_entity.pdbx_description
1 polymer ?
#
loop_
_entity_poly.entity_id
_entity_poly.type
_entity_poly.pdbx_seq_one_letter_code
_entity_poly.pdbx_strand_id
1 'polypeptide(L)'
;MNMLIWSKGGVVMTTEIMKQNIINSILDLEADNPYKKQLLEIMENHDKGKLTDIESYLLINDILVKYDSNVLIPKEQKAIEETRKSETEKTYGLSPNVTIFNPEDATEVAVKTKTEIGQIFIKGRKELIRTIGVENLNMKDREGNLITDLQKISKGKRKGEADEIINQYYDIQNRPDLKQYAIQIADIFEIPHYIEKEDGRGKNGFYIENIKPIMIYYLLQKDENVIYTSVEELACFVGLVTKNYKKISLKELAEINPRFTAAMLNQFYYRCKPELESVIFRVLDSLQDEYKTLNYYRNYCISINNGDCHTSTKNEDIIIRQTERKVLKEFNAKRILTIFQRKQQKKFYDRVCEQINETYGFNWVRYKKQIQIFADNEALQEIMNALTNEDMIHKKKEISSRFARRIMNRTKNEYDRTNKKADEVETKWVQEQLKQPEIKELAQLGFDYEDDFREMFQSFSDEYRYHDNYLDVQNRLISIMIGEPEMDSKNDIPELKGIM
;
A
#
# COMPACT_ATOMS: atom_id res chain seq x y z
N MET A 1 7.79 -34.49 -10.20
CA MET A 1 7.44 -33.18 -10.78
C MET A 1 8.77 -32.48 -11.06
N ASN A 2 9.23 -32.53 -12.31
CA ASN A 2 10.51 -31.96 -12.72
C ASN A 2 10.37 -30.44 -12.85
N MET A 3 11.20 -29.68 -12.13
CA MET A 3 11.57 -28.33 -12.54
C MET A 3 12.97 -28.38 -13.13
N LEU A 4 13.01 -28.40 -14.47
CA LEU A 4 14.18 -28.13 -15.28
C LEU A 4 14.47 -26.62 -15.23
N ILE A 5 15.70 -26.24 -14.88
CA ILE A 5 16.28 -24.96 -15.27
C ILE A 5 17.45 -25.27 -16.18
N TRP A 6 17.35 -24.83 -17.44
CA TRP A 6 18.44 -24.87 -18.40
C TRP A 6 19.47 -23.79 -18.06
N SER A 7 20.74 -24.18 -17.93
CA SER A 7 21.87 -23.35 -18.36
C SER A 7 22.63 -24.09 -19.45
N LYS A 8 22.97 -23.39 -20.53
CA LYS A 8 23.73 -23.93 -21.65
C LYS A 8 25.15 -24.25 -21.19
N GLY A 9 25.53 -25.52 -21.22
CA GLY A 9 26.93 -25.95 -21.30
C GLY A 9 27.63 -26.42 -20.01
N GLY A 10 26.92 -26.70 -18.92
CA GLY A 10 27.54 -27.22 -17.69
C GLY A 10 27.17 -28.68 -17.44
N VAL A 11 28.17 -29.55 -17.24
CA VAL A 11 27.94 -30.87 -16.61
C VAL A 11 27.33 -30.60 -15.25
N VAL A 12 26.09 -31.06 -15.04
CA VAL A 12 25.40 -30.92 -13.75
C VAL A 12 26.07 -31.88 -12.77
N MET A 13 27.02 -31.38 -11.97
CA MET A 13 27.52 -32.13 -10.81
C MET A 13 26.38 -32.24 -9.80
N THR A 14 25.88 -33.45 -9.61
CA THR A 14 24.93 -33.77 -8.55
C THR A 14 25.68 -33.82 -7.21
N THR A 15 24.98 -33.59 -6.10
CA THR A 15 25.53 -33.63 -4.73
C THR A 15 26.30 -34.93 -4.43
N GLU A 16 25.88 -36.03 -5.05
CA GLU A 16 26.50 -37.35 -4.89
C GLU A 16 27.86 -37.46 -5.60
N ILE A 17 28.01 -36.82 -6.77
CA ILE A 17 29.28 -36.78 -7.51
C ILE A 17 30.31 -35.93 -6.74
N MET A 18 29.88 -34.82 -6.16
CA MET A 18 30.75 -33.99 -5.31
C MET A 18 31.21 -34.76 -4.06
N LYS A 19 30.29 -35.46 -3.38
CA LYS A 19 30.64 -36.29 -2.21
C LYS A 19 31.65 -37.37 -2.56
N GLN A 20 31.45 -38.08 -3.67
CA GLN A 20 32.36 -39.13 -4.10
C GLN A 20 33.77 -38.60 -4.44
N ASN A 21 33.85 -37.42 -5.06
CA ASN A 21 35.13 -36.79 -5.36
C ASN A 21 35.92 -36.42 -4.09
N ILE A 22 35.24 -35.98 -3.04
CA ILE A 22 35.87 -35.64 -1.76
C ILE A 22 36.34 -36.92 -1.05
N ILE A 23 35.52 -37.98 -1.04
CA ILE A 23 35.92 -39.29 -0.50
C ILE A 23 37.19 -39.79 -1.19
N ASN A 24 37.22 -39.78 -2.53
CA ASN A 24 38.40 -40.20 -3.30
C ASN A 24 39.63 -39.35 -2.95
N SER A 25 39.46 -38.03 -2.81
CA SER A 25 40.55 -37.13 -2.43
C SER A 25 41.11 -37.41 -1.05
N ILE A 26 40.30 -37.87 -0.09
CA ILE A 26 40.76 -38.28 1.24
C ILE A 26 41.46 -39.65 1.18
N LEU A 27 40.96 -40.57 0.36
CA LEU A 27 41.58 -41.88 0.14
C LEU A 27 42.96 -41.78 -0.53
N ASP A 28 43.21 -40.73 -1.32
CA ASP A 28 44.50 -40.48 -1.97
C ASP A 28 45.56 -39.87 -1.03
N LEU A 29 45.21 -39.54 0.23
CA LEU A 29 46.15 -39.01 1.22
C LEU A 29 47.15 -40.07 1.72
N GLU A 30 48.22 -39.63 2.38
CA GLU A 30 49.19 -40.54 3.02
C GLU A 30 48.51 -41.46 4.06
N ALA A 31 49.05 -42.67 4.18
CA ALA A 31 48.42 -43.75 4.95
C ALA A 31 48.29 -43.45 6.46
N ASP A 32 49.07 -42.50 6.98
CA ASP A 32 49.03 -42.07 8.36
C ASP A 32 47.97 -40.99 8.67
N ASN A 33 47.33 -40.42 7.63
CA ASN A 33 46.31 -39.37 7.77
C ASN A 33 45.09 -39.85 8.59
N PRO A 34 44.66 -39.09 9.61
CA PRO A 34 43.61 -39.53 10.53
C PRO A 34 42.24 -39.69 9.84
N TYR A 35 41.91 -38.86 8.86
CA TYR A 35 40.63 -38.92 8.15
C TYR A 35 40.56 -40.10 7.19
N LYS A 36 41.68 -40.43 6.53
CA LYS A 36 41.80 -41.63 5.68
C LYS A 36 41.67 -42.91 6.50
N LYS A 37 42.36 -43.00 7.64
CA LYS A 37 42.27 -44.16 8.55
C LYS A 37 40.83 -44.40 9.03
N GLN A 38 40.14 -43.33 9.43
CA GLN A 38 38.75 -43.42 9.89
C GLN A 38 37.80 -43.87 8.76
N LEU A 39 37.99 -43.37 7.53
CA LEU A 39 37.19 -43.84 6.38
C LEU A 39 37.44 -45.32 6.05
N LEU A 40 38.70 -45.76 6.02
CA LEU A 40 39.04 -47.15 5.75
C LEU A 40 38.50 -48.10 6.84
N GLU A 41 38.53 -47.69 8.10
CA GLU A 41 37.96 -48.45 9.22
C GLU A 41 36.43 -48.58 9.11
N ILE A 42 35.72 -47.52 8.68
CA ILE A 42 34.28 -47.58 8.42
C ILE A 42 33.97 -48.53 7.26
N MET A 43 34.73 -48.43 6.16
CA MET A 43 34.57 -49.32 5.00
C MET A 43 34.83 -50.78 5.37
N GLU A 44 35.89 -51.07 6.12
CA GLU A 44 36.23 -52.43 6.57
C GLU A 44 35.18 -52.99 7.55
N ASN A 45 34.63 -52.16 8.44
CA ASN A 45 33.57 -52.57 9.35
C ASN A 45 32.22 -52.78 8.63
N HIS A 46 31.93 -52.02 7.58
CA HIS A 46 30.79 -52.23 6.71
C HIS A 46 30.91 -53.53 5.91
N ASP A 47 32.06 -53.79 5.29
CA ASP A 47 32.34 -55.03 4.53
C ASP A 47 32.28 -56.29 5.42
N LYS A 48 32.64 -56.17 6.70
CA LYS A 48 32.51 -57.25 7.70
C LYS A 48 31.10 -57.38 8.28
N GLY A 49 30.13 -56.59 7.81
CA GLY A 49 28.73 -56.60 8.26
C GLY A 49 28.51 -56.06 9.67
N LYS A 50 29.47 -55.30 10.22
CA LYS A 50 29.39 -54.71 11.57
C LYS A 50 28.70 -53.34 11.59
N LEU A 51 28.54 -52.71 10.43
CA LEU A 51 27.82 -51.44 10.25
C LEU A 51 26.77 -51.61 9.17
N THR A 52 25.60 -51.01 9.38
CA THR A 52 24.56 -50.89 8.34
C THR A 52 24.89 -49.78 7.35
N ASP A 53 24.28 -49.82 6.16
CA ASP A 53 24.46 -48.80 5.11
C ASP A 53 24.21 -47.37 5.63
N ILE A 54 23.20 -47.22 6.48
CA ILE A 54 22.80 -45.91 7.05
C ILE A 54 23.83 -45.43 8.07
N GLU A 55 24.34 -46.30 8.92
CA GLU A 55 25.37 -45.95 9.92
C GLU A 55 26.69 -45.58 9.24
N SER A 56 27.10 -46.35 8.24
CA SER A 56 28.27 -46.04 7.42
C SER A 56 28.13 -44.67 6.73
N TYR A 57 26.95 -44.37 6.16
CA TYR A 57 26.70 -43.09 5.50
C TYR A 57 26.79 -41.89 6.45
N LEU A 58 26.24 -42.00 7.67
CA LEU A 58 26.29 -40.92 8.65
C LEU A 58 27.71 -40.65 9.14
N LEU A 59 28.47 -41.71 9.41
CA LEU A 59 29.86 -41.61 9.85
C LEU A 59 30.77 -41.05 8.75
N ILE A 60 30.57 -41.47 7.51
CA ILE A 60 31.28 -40.92 6.34
C ILE A 60 30.98 -39.42 6.22
N ASN A 61 29.71 -38.99 6.29
CA ASN A 61 29.37 -37.56 6.20
C ASN A 61 30.02 -36.73 7.32
N ASP A 62 30.06 -37.22 8.56
CA ASP A 62 30.72 -36.51 9.67
C ASP A 62 32.23 -36.33 9.42
N ILE A 63 32.90 -37.35 8.87
CA ILE A 63 34.31 -37.25 8.47
C ILE A 63 34.50 -36.24 7.35
N LEU A 64 33.62 -36.25 6.33
CA LEU A 64 33.71 -35.31 5.21
C LEU A 64 33.56 -33.86 5.69
N VAL A 65 32.61 -33.57 6.57
CA VAL A 65 32.40 -32.22 7.14
C VAL A 65 33.62 -31.76 7.94
N LYS A 66 34.20 -32.65 8.75
CA LYS A 66 35.40 -32.35 9.54
C LYS A 66 36.64 -32.16 8.65
N TYR A 67 36.81 -32.97 7.61
CA TYR A 67 37.92 -32.85 6.67
C TYR A 67 37.84 -31.53 5.89
N ASP A 68 36.65 -31.16 5.44
CA ASP A 68 36.42 -29.91 4.72
C ASP A 68 36.78 -28.70 5.60
N SER A 69 36.26 -28.70 6.83
CA SER A 69 36.48 -27.62 7.81
C SER A 69 37.93 -27.49 8.27
N ASN A 70 38.62 -28.62 8.50
CA ASN A 70 39.92 -28.62 9.16
C ASN A 70 41.10 -28.67 8.18
N VAL A 71 40.87 -29.06 6.92
CA VAL A 71 41.96 -29.34 5.96
C VAL A 71 41.79 -28.56 4.66
N LEU A 72 40.63 -28.64 4.00
CA LEU A 72 40.42 -27.98 2.70
C LEU A 72 40.34 -26.46 2.85
N ILE A 73 39.43 -25.98 3.69
CA ILE A 73 39.22 -24.53 3.90
C ILE A 73 40.52 -23.83 4.33
N PRO A 74 41.31 -24.34 5.30
CA PRO A 74 42.58 -23.71 5.68
C PRO A 74 43.66 -23.75 4.59
N LYS A 75 43.72 -24.82 3.78
CA LYS A 75 44.68 -24.92 2.66
C LYS A 75 44.37 -23.91 1.56
N GLU A 76 43.11 -23.75 1.21
CA GLU A 76 42.66 -22.78 0.21
C GLU A 76 42.92 -21.34 0.67
N GLN A 77 42.66 -21.04 1.94
CA GLN A 77 42.97 -19.73 2.54
C GLN A 77 44.47 -19.42 2.48
N LYS A 78 45.32 -20.40 2.79
CA LYS A 78 46.78 -20.24 2.75
C LYS A 78 47.31 -20.04 1.32
N ALA A 79 46.76 -20.75 0.32
CA ALA A 79 47.11 -20.56 -1.08
C ALA A 79 46.74 -19.16 -1.59
N ILE A 80 45.62 -18.60 -1.13
CA ILE A 80 45.19 -17.24 -1.45
C ILE A 80 46.14 -16.20 -0.82
N GLU A 81 46.61 -16.43 0.41
CA GLU A 81 47.59 -15.57 1.08
C GLU A 81 48.97 -15.59 0.42
N GLU A 82 49.44 -16.75 -0.03
CA GLU A 82 50.73 -16.90 -0.72
C GLU A 82 50.72 -16.24 -2.11
N THR A 83 49.60 -16.34 -2.83
CA THR A 83 49.42 -15.67 -4.14
C THR A 83 49.47 -14.14 -3.97
N ARG A 84 48.85 -13.61 -2.91
CA ARG A 84 48.87 -12.17 -2.57
C ARG A 84 50.25 -11.63 -2.20
N LYS A 85 51.14 -12.45 -1.63
CA LYS A 85 52.53 -12.07 -1.29
C LYS A 85 53.45 -11.91 -2.51
N SER A 86 53.28 -12.74 -3.54
CA SER A 86 54.20 -12.72 -4.71
C SER A 86 53.98 -11.55 -5.68
N GLU A 87 52.76 -11.01 -5.75
CA GLU A 87 52.41 -9.88 -6.64
C GLU A 87 52.76 -8.52 -6.03
N THR A 88 52.91 -8.44 -4.70
CA THR A 88 53.25 -7.20 -3.98
C THR A 88 54.74 -6.85 -4.07
N GLU A 89 55.65 -7.82 -4.20
CA GLU A 89 57.11 -7.57 -4.19
C GLU A 89 57.66 -7.01 -5.51
N LYS A 90 57.01 -7.25 -6.67
CA LYS A 90 57.60 -6.88 -7.98
C LYS A 90 57.37 -5.44 -8.43
N THR A 91 56.38 -4.72 -7.91
CA THR A 91 55.93 -3.48 -8.59
C THR A 91 56.22 -2.20 -7.82
N TYR A 92 56.35 -2.19 -6.49
CA TYR A 92 56.34 -0.90 -5.75
C TYR A 92 57.32 -0.74 -4.58
N GLY A 93 58.23 -1.68 -4.31
CA GLY A 93 59.41 -1.44 -3.45
C GLY A 93 59.20 -0.65 -2.16
N LEU A 94 58.13 -0.88 -1.38
CA LEU A 94 57.91 -0.30 -0.05
C LEU A 94 57.06 -1.23 0.84
N SER A 95 57.24 -1.05 2.16
CA SER A 95 56.92 -1.96 3.27
C SER A 95 55.53 -2.67 3.25
N PRO A 96 55.43 -3.95 3.68
CA PRO A 96 54.49 -4.94 3.13
C PRO A 96 53.05 -4.92 3.66
N ASN A 97 52.66 -3.95 4.50
CA ASN A 97 51.50 -4.12 5.39
C ASN A 97 50.30 -3.20 5.14
N VAL A 98 50.12 -2.64 3.93
CA VAL A 98 48.87 -1.95 3.56
C VAL A 98 48.38 -2.44 2.20
N THR A 99 47.35 -3.29 2.21
CA THR A 99 46.80 -3.93 1.00
C THR A 99 45.73 -3.05 0.35
N ILE A 100 45.94 -2.58 -0.88
CA ILE A 100 44.91 -1.96 -1.75
C ILE A 100 44.36 -3.08 -2.67
N PHE A 101 43.08 -3.43 -2.56
CA PHE A 101 42.48 -4.57 -3.26
C PHE A 101 42.02 -4.25 -4.69
N ASN A 102 41.73 -3.00 -5.03
CA ASN A 102 41.45 -2.56 -6.40
C ASN A 102 42.11 -1.19 -6.70
N PRO A 103 43.20 -1.15 -7.48
CA PRO A 103 43.92 0.09 -7.77
C PRO A 103 43.17 1.04 -8.73
N GLU A 104 42.12 0.57 -9.41
CA GLU A 104 41.21 1.40 -10.20
C GLU A 104 39.99 1.87 -9.40
N ASP A 105 39.77 1.33 -8.20
CA ASP A 105 38.76 1.81 -7.26
C ASP A 105 39.33 2.97 -6.44
N ALA A 106 39.01 4.18 -6.90
CA ALA A 106 39.41 5.43 -6.26
C ALA A 106 38.95 5.55 -4.79
N THR A 107 37.92 4.81 -4.39
CA THR A 107 37.38 4.80 -3.02
C THR A 107 38.27 4.01 -2.09
N GLU A 108 38.77 2.86 -2.55
CA GLU A 108 39.64 2.01 -1.75
C GLU A 108 41.02 2.63 -1.57
N VAL A 109 41.54 3.25 -2.64
CA VAL A 109 42.76 4.04 -2.59
C VAL A 109 42.62 5.17 -1.57
N ALA A 110 41.57 5.99 -1.66
CA ALA A 110 41.36 7.14 -0.76
C ALA A 110 41.20 6.75 0.72
N VAL A 111 40.51 5.65 1.03
CA VAL A 111 40.29 5.17 2.40
C VAL A 111 41.58 4.62 3.02
N LYS A 112 42.41 3.91 2.24
CA LYS A 112 43.63 3.27 2.75
C LYS A 112 44.86 4.17 2.71
N THR A 113 44.86 5.22 1.90
CA THR A 113 45.89 6.29 1.90
C THR A 113 45.55 7.48 2.80
N LYS A 114 44.42 7.44 3.53
CA LYS A 114 43.91 8.53 4.40
C LYS A 114 43.74 9.87 3.69
N THR A 115 43.23 9.87 2.46
CA THR A 115 42.90 11.11 1.76
C THR A 115 41.51 11.59 2.21
N GLU A 116 41.38 12.84 2.69
CA GLU A 116 40.15 13.34 3.32
C GLU A 116 38.91 13.20 2.40
N ILE A 117 37.84 12.61 2.96
CA ILE A 117 36.53 12.30 2.38
C ILE A 117 35.88 13.46 1.58
N GLY A 118 36.31 14.70 1.82
CA GLY A 118 35.83 15.89 1.11
C GLY A 118 36.12 15.92 -0.40
N GLN A 119 37.06 15.12 -0.91
CA GLN A 119 37.40 15.12 -2.36
C GLN A 119 36.56 14.12 -3.20
N ILE A 120 35.94 13.10 -2.59
CA ILE A 120 35.03 12.16 -3.29
C ILE A 120 33.68 12.83 -3.61
N PHE A 121 33.30 13.85 -2.84
CA PHE A 121 32.11 14.67 -3.11
C PHE A 121 32.23 15.55 -4.37
N ILE A 122 33.38 15.59 -5.05
CA ILE A 122 33.61 16.51 -6.17
C ILE A 122 33.02 16.02 -7.51
N LYS A 123 32.64 14.73 -7.68
CA LYS A 123 32.14 14.22 -8.98
C LYS A 123 30.66 13.83 -9.09
N GLY A 124 29.86 14.01 -8.03
CA GLY A 124 28.40 14.13 -8.09
C GLY A 124 27.57 12.93 -8.59
N ARG A 125 26.26 13.00 -8.31
CA ARG A 125 25.19 11.99 -8.56
C ARG A 125 25.20 11.24 -9.89
N LYS A 126 25.77 11.81 -10.97
CA LYS A 126 25.78 11.20 -12.31
C LYS A 126 26.70 10.00 -12.42
N GLU A 127 27.85 10.02 -11.74
CA GLU A 127 28.81 8.92 -11.81
C GLU A 127 28.31 7.72 -10.98
N LEU A 128 27.66 8.01 -9.85
CA LEU A 128 27.04 7.00 -8.97
C LEU A 128 26.00 6.13 -9.69
N ILE A 129 25.11 6.77 -10.45
CA ILE A 129 24.07 6.06 -11.21
C ILE A 129 24.66 5.32 -12.43
N ARG A 130 25.79 5.80 -12.98
CA ARG A 130 26.53 5.07 -14.01
C ARG A 130 27.15 3.78 -13.47
N THR A 131 27.65 3.80 -12.25
CA THR A 131 28.22 2.61 -11.60
C THR A 131 27.15 1.57 -11.26
N ILE A 132 25.97 2.01 -10.81
CA ILE A 132 24.86 1.10 -10.47
C ILE A 132 24.17 0.58 -11.74
N GLY A 133 24.13 1.39 -12.81
CA GLY A 133 23.31 1.13 -14.00
C GLY A 133 21.86 1.56 -13.77
N VAL A 134 21.30 2.38 -14.67
CA VAL A 134 19.95 2.94 -14.51
C VAL A 134 18.90 1.84 -14.53
N GLU A 135 19.13 0.84 -15.36
CA GLU A 135 18.35 -0.39 -15.51
C GLU A 135 18.26 -1.21 -14.21
N ASN A 136 19.30 -1.19 -13.39
CA ASN A 136 19.38 -1.97 -12.15
C ASN A 136 18.62 -1.31 -10.99
N LEU A 137 18.20 -0.06 -11.17
CA LEU A 137 17.26 0.60 -10.25
C LEU A 137 15.83 0.05 -10.41
N ASN A 138 15.57 -0.79 -11.43
CA ASN A 138 14.29 -1.45 -11.72
C ASN A 138 13.09 -0.49 -11.77
N MET A 139 13.36 0.79 -12.08
CA MET A 139 12.35 1.84 -12.14
C MET A 139 11.58 1.78 -13.45
N LYS A 140 10.26 1.95 -13.40
CA LYS A 140 9.39 1.91 -14.58
C LYS A 140 8.80 3.27 -14.92
N ASP A 141 8.60 3.53 -16.21
CA ASP A 141 7.86 4.70 -16.67
C ASP A 141 6.34 4.54 -16.46
N ARG A 142 5.54 5.53 -16.89
CA ARG A 142 4.09 5.51 -16.64
C ARG A 142 3.38 4.44 -17.47
N GLU A 143 4.05 3.99 -18.51
CA GLU A 143 3.63 2.97 -19.46
C GLU A 143 4.12 1.57 -19.02
N GLY A 144 4.91 1.48 -17.94
CA GLY A 144 5.37 0.23 -17.33
C GLY A 144 6.71 -0.29 -17.87
N ASN A 145 7.40 0.47 -18.72
CA ASN A 145 8.68 0.08 -19.31
C ASN A 145 9.84 0.46 -18.37
N LEU A 146 10.89 -0.37 -18.36
CA LEU A 146 12.12 -0.08 -17.63
C LEU A 146 12.73 1.23 -18.12
N ILE A 147 13.03 2.11 -17.16
CA ILE A 147 13.76 3.34 -17.42
C ILE A 147 15.24 2.96 -17.47
N THR A 148 15.87 3.21 -18.62
CA THR A 148 17.31 2.99 -18.83
C THR A 148 18.07 4.30 -19.05
N ASP A 149 17.35 5.42 -19.13
CA ASP A 149 17.93 6.74 -19.40
C ASP A 149 18.07 7.57 -18.12
N LEU A 150 19.32 7.91 -17.82
CA LEU A 150 19.74 8.75 -16.69
C LEU A 150 18.99 10.09 -16.66
N GLN A 151 18.68 10.68 -17.81
CA GLN A 151 17.98 11.96 -17.87
C GLN A 151 16.57 11.87 -17.27
N LYS A 152 15.88 10.72 -17.42
CA LYS A 152 14.51 10.49 -16.93
C LYS A 152 14.40 10.35 -15.40
N ILE A 153 15.53 10.12 -14.72
CA ILE A 153 15.63 10.00 -13.25
C ILE A 153 16.48 11.11 -12.62
N SER A 154 16.87 12.12 -13.42
CA SER A 154 17.75 13.21 -12.98
C SER A 154 17.07 14.35 -12.23
N LYS A 155 15.72 14.41 -12.25
CA LYS A 155 14.93 15.52 -11.69
C LYS A 155 13.63 15.06 -11.02
N GLY A 156 13.15 15.85 -10.06
CA GLY A 156 11.83 15.72 -9.45
C GLY A 156 11.63 14.45 -8.61
N LYS A 157 10.39 13.94 -8.56
CA LYS A 157 9.99 12.79 -7.74
C LYS A 157 10.81 11.52 -8.04
N ARG A 158 11.11 11.28 -9.31
CA ARG A 158 11.94 10.14 -9.76
C ARG A 158 13.39 10.22 -9.29
N LYS A 159 13.91 11.44 -9.05
CA LYS A 159 15.21 11.59 -8.42
C LYS A 159 15.18 11.12 -6.96
N GLY A 160 14.15 11.51 -6.21
CA GLY A 160 13.96 11.07 -4.82
C GLY A 160 13.82 9.54 -4.71
N GLU A 161 13.00 8.94 -5.57
CA GLU A 161 12.82 7.47 -5.61
C GLU A 161 14.13 6.74 -5.96
N ALA A 162 14.91 7.25 -6.91
CA ALA A 162 16.23 6.69 -7.22
C ALA A 162 17.22 6.83 -6.06
N ASP A 163 17.24 8.00 -5.39
CA ASP A 163 18.15 8.27 -4.28
C ASP A 163 17.81 7.37 -3.06
N GLU A 164 16.54 7.07 -2.83
CA GLU A 164 16.08 6.15 -1.78
C GLU A 164 16.51 4.69 -2.03
N ILE A 165 16.35 4.21 -3.27
CA ILE A 165 16.81 2.86 -3.67
C ILE A 165 18.33 2.73 -3.55
N ILE A 166 19.07 3.78 -3.93
CA ILE A 166 20.53 3.81 -3.82
C ILE A 166 20.97 3.78 -2.36
N ASN A 167 20.30 4.53 -1.47
CA ASN A 167 20.60 4.50 -0.05
C ASN A 167 20.33 3.12 0.57
N GLN A 168 19.22 2.47 0.21
CA GLN A 168 18.93 1.10 0.65
C GLN A 168 20.01 0.10 0.20
N TYR A 169 20.54 0.26 -1.01
CA TYR A 169 21.63 -0.57 -1.51
C TYR A 169 22.92 -0.39 -0.69
N TYR A 170 23.23 0.86 -0.30
CA TYR A 170 24.38 1.15 0.56
C TYR A 170 24.21 0.62 1.98
N ASP A 171 23.01 0.72 2.56
CA ASP A 171 22.71 0.15 3.88
C ASP A 171 22.93 -1.35 3.90
N ILE A 172 22.60 -2.06 2.81
CA ILE A 172 22.84 -3.50 2.65
C ILE A 172 24.33 -3.81 2.47
N GLN A 173 25.06 -3.04 1.65
CA GLN A 173 26.50 -3.28 1.42
C GLN A 173 27.39 -3.01 2.64
N ASN A 174 26.99 -2.06 3.50
CA ASN A 174 27.79 -1.61 4.65
C ASN A 174 27.53 -2.40 5.94
N ARG A 175 26.77 -3.50 5.88
CA ARG A 175 26.49 -4.40 7.01
C ARG A 175 27.35 -5.68 6.93
N PRO A 176 28.52 -5.72 7.60
CA PRO A 176 29.43 -6.86 7.56
C PRO A 176 28.85 -8.13 8.22
N ASP A 177 27.86 -7.99 9.10
CA ASP A 177 27.08 -9.07 9.71
C ASP A 177 26.28 -9.87 8.67
N LEU A 178 25.69 -9.23 7.66
CA LEU A 178 24.90 -9.93 6.63
C LEU A 178 25.74 -10.77 5.66
N LYS A 179 27.06 -10.51 5.55
CA LYS A 179 27.97 -11.31 4.71
C LYS A 179 28.33 -12.66 5.34
N GLN A 180 28.30 -12.77 6.66
CA GLN A 180 28.60 -14.00 7.39
C GLN A 180 27.39 -14.96 7.46
N TYR A 181 26.17 -14.43 7.33
CA TYR A 181 24.92 -15.20 7.35
C TYR A 181 24.30 -15.40 5.96
N ALA A 182 25.09 -15.28 4.89
CA ALA A 182 24.60 -15.49 3.54
C ALA A 182 24.15 -16.96 3.37
N ILE A 183 22.85 -17.15 3.57
CA ILE A 183 22.04 -18.37 3.42
C ILE A 183 22.19 -19.39 4.57
N GLN A 184 21.87 -18.96 5.79
CA GLN A 184 20.84 -19.73 6.50
C GLN A 184 19.52 -19.02 6.18
N ILE A 185 18.57 -19.72 5.55
CA ILE A 185 17.21 -19.20 5.44
C ILE A 185 16.67 -19.18 6.87
N ALA A 186 16.98 -18.11 7.61
CA ALA A 186 16.15 -17.67 8.71
C ALA A 186 14.77 -17.45 8.07
N ASP A 187 13.77 -18.11 8.64
CA ASP A 187 12.38 -18.07 8.25
C ASP A 187 12.02 -16.74 7.57
N ILE A 188 11.52 -16.81 6.33
CA ILE A 188 11.10 -15.62 5.57
C ILE A 188 9.84 -15.08 6.26
N PHE A 189 10.04 -14.25 7.28
CA PHE A 189 8.97 -13.51 7.93
C PHE A 189 8.71 -12.21 7.16
N GLU A 190 7.45 -11.86 6.98
CA GLU A 190 7.07 -10.51 6.57
C GLU A 190 7.42 -9.55 7.72
N ILE A 191 8.49 -8.77 7.54
CA ILE A 191 8.82 -7.68 8.47
C ILE A 191 7.82 -6.54 8.20
N PRO A 192 7.00 -6.12 9.18
CA PRO A 192 6.07 -5.01 8.98
C PRO A 192 6.85 -3.73 8.68
N HIS A 193 6.40 -2.96 7.67
CA HIS A 193 6.99 -1.66 7.34
C HIS A 193 6.67 -0.63 8.43
N TYR A 194 7.52 -0.56 9.46
CA TYR A 194 7.47 0.51 10.46
C TYR A 194 8.32 1.71 9.98
N ILE A 195 7.68 2.81 9.60
CA ILE A 195 8.39 4.08 9.32
C ILE A 195 8.05 5.06 10.44
N GLU A 196 8.83 5.03 11.51
CA GLU A 196 8.85 6.12 12.47
C GLU A 196 9.65 7.28 11.90
N LYS A 197 8.96 8.39 11.59
CA LYS A 197 9.65 9.63 11.21
C LYS A 197 10.01 10.41 12.46
N GLU A 198 11.22 10.95 12.51
CA GLU A 198 11.73 11.78 13.63
C GLU A 198 10.83 12.98 13.97
N ASP A 199 10.00 13.45 13.03
CA ASP A 199 9.02 14.54 13.24
C ASP A 199 7.72 14.10 13.94
N GLY A 200 7.64 12.83 14.38
CA GLY A 200 6.46 12.26 15.01
C GLY A 200 5.32 11.94 14.03
N ARG A 201 5.49 12.17 12.72
CA ARG A 201 4.54 11.71 11.68
C ARG A 201 4.80 10.24 11.40
N GLY A 202 4.39 9.45 12.37
CA GLY A 202 4.52 7.99 12.51
C GLY A 202 3.76 7.51 13.75
N LYS A 203 3.47 8.41 14.70
CA LYS A 203 2.48 8.18 15.75
C LYS A 203 1.10 7.92 15.12
N ASN A 204 0.45 6.85 15.57
CA ASN A 204 -0.91 6.44 15.22
C ASN A 204 -1.77 7.66 14.86
N GLY A 205 -2.17 7.80 13.60
CA GLY A 205 -2.89 9.00 13.18
C GLY A 205 -4.13 9.21 14.04
N PHE A 206 -4.51 10.45 14.37
CA PHE A 206 -5.63 10.79 15.26
C PHE A 206 -6.88 9.89 15.15
N TYR A 207 -7.27 9.50 13.93
CA TYR A 207 -8.41 8.62 13.73
C TYR A 207 -8.16 7.20 14.23
N ILE A 208 -6.95 6.64 14.04
CA ILE A 208 -6.57 5.33 14.60
C ILE A 208 -6.65 5.40 16.14
N GLU A 209 -6.03 6.40 16.77
CA GLU A 209 -6.02 6.52 18.24
C GLU A 209 -7.41 6.67 18.88
N ASN A 210 -8.33 7.34 18.18
CA ASN A 210 -9.67 7.61 18.73
C ASN A 210 -10.73 6.62 18.27
N ILE A 211 -10.66 6.11 17.05
CA ILE A 211 -11.65 5.16 16.51
C ILE A 211 -11.32 3.73 16.88
N LYS A 212 -10.06 3.31 16.85
CA LYS A 212 -9.65 1.93 17.18
C LYS A 212 -10.33 1.40 18.45
N PRO A 213 -10.26 2.08 19.61
CA PRO A 213 -10.93 1.60 20.82
C PRO A 213 -12.44 1.40 20.67
N ILE A 214 -13.12 2.33 19.99
CA ILE A 214 -14.56 2.25 19.73
C ILE A 214 -14.86 1.10 18.76
N MET A 215 -14.03 0.90 17.75
CA MET A 215 -14.16 -0.19 16.78
C MET A 215 -14.00 -1.55 17.47
N ILE A 216 -13.01 -1.72 18.35
CA ILE A 216 -12.84 -2.96 19.12
C ILE A 216 -14.07 -3.22 19.99
N TYR A 217 -14.58 -2.19 20.67
CA TYR A 217 -15.82 -2.28 21.45
C TYR A 217 -17.00 -2.77 20.62
N TYR A 218 -17.18 -2.22 19.41
CA TYR A 218 -18.22 -2.67 18.48
C TYR A 218 -18.14 -4.17 18.18
N LEU A 219 -16.94 -4.61 17.81
CA LEU A 219 -16.70 -5.96 17.33
C LEU A 219 -16.92 -6.97 18.47
N LEU A 220 -16.43 -6.66 19.67
CA LEU A 220 -16.68 -7.48 20.86
C LEU A 220 -18.16 -7.52 21.25
N GLN A 221 -18.90 -6.42 21.12
CA GLN A 221 -20.35 -6.40 21.40
C GLN A 221 -21.18 -7.27 20.46
N LYS A 222 -20.71 -7.52 19.24
CA LYS A 222 -21.42 -8.39 18.30
C LYS A 222 -21.39 -9.85 18.73
N ASP A 223 -20.37 -10.26 19.47
CA ASP A 223 -20.18 -11.62 19.97
C ASP A 223 -20.31 -12.69 18.86
N GLU A 224 -19.88 -12.33 17.64
CA GLU A 224 -19.92 -13.16 16.45
C GLU A 224 -18.53 -13.21 15.82
N ASN A 225 -18.06 -14.40 15.47
CA ASN A 225 -16.76 -14.57 14.79
C ASN A 225 -16.75 -13.99 13.37
N VAL A 226 -17.94 -13.83 12.74
CA VAL A 226 -18.08 -13.29 11.39
C VAL A 226 -19.14 -12.20 11.39
N ILE A 227 -18.70 -10.96 11.19
CA ILE A 227 -19.57 -9.77 11.22
C ILE A 227 -19.73 -9.24 9.80
N TYR A 228 -20.97 -9.04 9.38
CA TYR A 228 -21.31 -8.42 8.11
C TYR A 228 -21.78 -6.98 8.32
N THR A 229 -21.09 -6.02 7.70
CA THR A 229 -21.40 -4.61 7.88
C THR A 229 -21.13 -3.79 6.61
N SER A 230 -21.25 -2.46 6.71
CA SER A 230 -20.94 -1.49 5.66
C SER A 230 -20.13 -0.33 6.22
N VAL A 231 -19.51 0.44 5.33
CA VAL A 231 -18.78 1.66 5.72
C VAL A 231 -19.70 2.63 6.45
N GLU A 232 -20.95 2.75 6.00
CA GLU A 232 -21.95 3.62 6.62
C GLU A 232 -22.31 3.20 8.05
N GLU A 233 -22.49 1.91 8.29
CA GLU A 233 -22.79 1.38 9.62
C GLU A 233 -21.61 1.55 10.58
N LEU A 234 -20.40 1.21 10.15
CA LEU A 234 -19.19 1.43 10.94
C LEU A 234 -18.96 2.91 11.22
N ALA A 235 -19.16 3.78 10.22
CA ALA A 235 -19.05 5.22 10.38
C ALA A 235 -20.06 5.78 11.39
N CYS A 236 -21.29 5.26 11.39
CA CYS A 236 -22.30 5.63 12.37
C CYS A 236 -21.88 5.16 13.78
N PHE A 237 -21.40 3.93 13.89
CA PHE A 237 -21.01 3.35 15.18
C PHE A 237 -19.86 4.11 15.83
N VAL A 238 -18.81 4.41 15.06
CA VAL A 238 -17.60 5.09 15.55
C VAL A 238 -17.78 6.61 15.70
N GLY A 239 -18.97 7.13 15.40
CA GLY A 239 -19.33 8.53 15.59
C GLY A 239 -18.80 9.48 14.51
N LEU A 240 -18.52 9.00 13.29
CA LEU A 240 -18.20 9.87 12.16
C LEU A 240 -19.44 10.52 11.56
N VAL A 241 -20.57 9.82 11.60
CA VAL A 241 -21.87 10.28 11.09
C VAL A 241 -22.99 9.95 12.07
N THR A 242 -24.13 10.64 11.95
CA THR A 242 -25.32 10.38 12.76
C THR A 242 -26.18 9.27 12.15
N LYS A 243 -27.17 8.79 12.90
CA LYS A 243 -28.17 7.83 12.39
C LYS A 243 -28.98 8.37 11.19
N ASN A 244 -29.02 9.69 11.01
CA ASN A 244 -29.70 10.34 9.89
C ASN A 244 -28.95 10.20 8.57
N TYR A 245 -27.65 9.89 8.59
CA TYR A 245 -26.83 9.76 7.38
C TYR A 245 -27.38 8.68 6.43
N LYS A 246 -27.82 9.10 5.24
CA LYS A 246 -28.51 8.29 4.21
C LYS A 246 -29.82 7.63 4.65
N LYS A 247 -30.33 7.92 5.84
CA LYS A 247 -31.63 7.39 6.34
C LYS A 247 -32.72 8.44 6.30
N ILE A 248 -32.40 9.71 6.52
CA ILE A 248 -33.39 10.80 6.41
C ILE A 248 -33.79 11.01 4.96
N SER A 249 -35.11 11.08 4.71
CA SER A 249 -35.65 11.30 3.38
C SER A 249 -35.50 12.76 2.94
N LEU A 250 -35.54 13.00 1.63
CA LEU A 250 -35.54 14.37 1.10
C LEU A 250 -36.78 15.16 1.56
N LYS A 251 -37.91 14.47 1.80
CA LYS A 251 -39.15 15.09 2.29
C LYS A 251 -38.95 15.62 3.71
N GLU A 252 -38.42 14.80 4.61
CA GLU A 252 -38.12 15.19 6.00
C GLU A 252 -37.06 16.30 6.04
N LEU A 253 -36.06 16.25 5.17
CA LEU A 253 -35.11 17.34 5.01
C LEU A 253 -35.81 18.64 4.58
N ALA A 254 -36.68 18.59 3.57
CA ALA A 254 -37.38 19.76 3.06
C ALA A 254 -38.27 20.45 4.12
N GLU A 255 -38.78 19.70 5.10
CA GLU A 255 -39.50 20.25 6.26
C GLU A 255 -38.58 21.05 7.20
N ILE A 256 -37.30 20.67 7.30
CA ILE A 256 -36.28 21.40 8.09
C ILE A 256 -35.78 22.64 7.32
N ASN A 257 -35.52 22.48 6.01
CA ASN A 257 -35.14 23.58 5.14
C ASN A 257 -35.61 23.28 3.70
N PRO A 258 -36.57 24.06 3.15
CA PRO A 258 -37.15 23.80 1.84
C PRO A 258 -36.14 23.99 0.69
N ARG A 259 -34.95 24.57 0.97
CA ARG A 259 -33.87 24.75 0.00
C ARG A 259 -33.07 23.46 -0.24
N PHE A 260 -33.29 22.39 0.53
CA PHE A 260 -32.61 21.13 0.27
C PHE A 260 -33.06 20.52 -1.05
N THR A 261 -32.10 20.31 -1.95
CA THR A 261 -32.33 19.62 -3.22
C THR A 261 -31.65 18.26 -3.23
N ALA A 262 -32.19 17.32 -4.02
CA ALA A 262 -31.54 16.02 -4.24
C ALA A 262 -30.11 16.16 -4.79
N ALA A 263 -29.85 17.19 -5.59
CA ALA A 263 -28.51 17.46 -6.13
C ALA A 263 -27.51 17.83 -5.03
N MET A 264 -27.88 18.77 -4.14
CA MET A 264 -27.04 19.20 -3.02
C MET A 264 -26.80 18.06 -2.02
N LEU A 265 -27.82 17.22 -1.78
CA LEU A 265 -27.70 16.04 -0.93
C LEU A 265 -26.75 14.98 -1.53
N ASN A 266 -26.86 14.72 -2.84
CA ASN A 266 -25.96 13.79 -3.52
C ASN A 266 -24.51 14.28 -3.53
N GLN A 267 -24.28 15.58 -3.71
CA GLN A 267 -22.93 16.17 -3.61
C GLN A 267 -22.36 16.04 -2.20
N PHE A 268 -23.19 16.24 -1.17
CA PHE A 268 -22.79 16.01 0.22
C PHE A 268 -22.31 14.57 0.45
N TYR A 269 -23.11 13.58 0.05
CA TYR A 269 -22.72 12.16 0.18
C TYR A 269 -21.48 11.80 -0.64
N TYR A 270 -21.35 12.37 -1.84
CA TYR A 270 -20.20 12.19 -2.70
C TYR A 270 -18.90 12.69 -2.03
N ARG A 271 -18.96 13.81 -1.30
CA ARG A 271 -17.81 14.31 -0.54
C ARG A 271 -17.47 13.47 0.68
N CYS A 272 -18.48 13.03 1.41
CA CYS A 272 -18.29 12.26 2.64
C CYS A 272 -17.71 10.87 2.35
N LYS A 273 -18.22 10.17 1.33
CA LYS A 273 -17.93 8.75 1.10
C LYS A 273 -16.43 8.42 1.01
N PRO A 274 -15.59 9.10 0.21
CA PRO A 274 -14.16 8.80 0.14
C PRO A 274 -13.43 9.01 1.47
N GLU A 275 -13.85 10.01 2.25
CA GLU A 275 -13.27 10.29 3.57
C GLU A 275 -13.67 9.23 4.59
N LEU A 276 -14.94 8.81 4.60
CA LEU A 276 -15.43 7.71 5.43
C LEU A 276 -14.69 6.41 5.11
N GLU A 277 -14.64 6.02 3.82
CA GLU A 277 -13.90 4.84 3.36
C GLU A 277 -12.43 4.93 3.80
N SER A 278 -11.77 6.08 3.60
CA SER A 278 -10.37 6.25 4.00
C SER A 278 -10.14 6.14 5.51
N VAL A 279 -11.07 6.62 6.33
CA VAL A 279 -10.91 6.57 7.80
C VAL A 279 -11.19 5.16 8.32
N ILE A 280 -12.31 4.56 7.91
CA ILE A 280 -12.72 3.22 8.35
C ILE A 280 -11.69 2.18 7.95
N PHE A 281 -11.27 2.17 6.68
CA PHE A 281 -10.32 1.15 6.22
C PHE A 281 -8.93 1.31 6.83
N ARG A 282 -8.45 2.52 7.11
CA ARG A 282 -7.18 2.68 7.86
C ARG A 282 -7.22 2.06 9.25
N VAL A 283 -8.37 2.14 9.93
CA VAL A 283 -8.51 1.52 11.25
C VAL A 283 -8.57 0.00 11.12
N LEU A 284 -9.33 -0.51 10.14
CA LEU A 284 -9.40 -1.95 9.87
C LEU A 284 -8.04 -2.52 9.43
N ASP A 285 -7.29 -1.80 8.60
CA ASP A 285 -5.93 -2.15 8.17
C ASP A 285 -4.99 -2.21 9.38
N SER A 286 -5.05 -1.23 10.30
CA SER A 286 -4.26 -1.28 11.55
C SER A 286 -4.66 -2.49 12.41
N LEU A 287 -5.96 -2.77 12.59
CA LEU A 287 -6.43 -3.93 13.35
C LEU A 287 -6.02 -5.27 12.73
N GLN A 288 -5.99 -5.37 11.39
CA GLN A 288 -5.62 -6.57 10.64
C GLN A 288 -4.11 -6.76 10.53
N ASP A 289 -3.37 -5.72 10.16
CA ASP A 289 -1.98 -5.84 9.74
C ASP A 289 -1.02 -5.58 10.89
N GLU A 290 -1.29 -4.59 11.75
CA GLU A 290 -0.43 -4.21 12.87
C GLU A 290 -0.78 -4.99 14.15
N TYR A 291 -2.08 -5.12 14.44
CA TYR A 291 -2.55 -5.75 15.68
C TYR A 291 -2.99 -7.22 15.52
N LYS A 292 -3.14 -7.71 14.29
CA LYS A 292 -3.50 -9.11 13.98
C LYS A 292 -4.76 -9.61 14.72
N THR A 293 -5.73 -8.72 14.96
CA THR A 293 -6.95 -9.03 15.73
C THR A 293 -8.17 -9.39 14.89
N LEU A 294 -8.10 -9.16 13.58
CA LEU A 294 -9.17 -9.49 12.66
C LEU A 294 -8.62 -9.69 11.26
N ASN A 295 -9.42 -10.30 10.39
CA ASN A 295 -9.25 -10.22 8.94
C ASN A 295 -10.52 -9.62 8.33
N TYR A 296 -10.41 -8.79 7.29
CA TYR A 296 -11.60 -8.27 6.63
C TYR A 296 -11.53 -8.32 5.11
N TYR A 297 -12.70 -8.52 4.50
CA TYR A 297 -12.87 -8.56 3.05
C TYR A 297 -13.90 -7.53 2.60
N ARG A 298 -13.63 -6.93 1.44
CA ARG A 298 -14.58 -6.04 0.75
C ARG A 298 -15.26 -6.85 -0.34
N ASN A 299 -16.49 -7.24 -0.09
CA ASN A 299 -17.31 -8.07 -0.95
C ASN A 299 -18.65 -7.36 -1.24
N TYR A 300 -19.59 -8.08 -1.83
CA TYR A 300 -20.93 -7.59 -2.11
C TYR A 300 -21.98 -8.46 -1.42
N CYS A 301 -22.98 -7.83 -0.83
CA CYS A 301 -24.23 -8.49 -0.48
C CYS A 301 -25.14 -8.43 -1.72
N ILE A 302 -25.46 -9.60 -2.26
CA ILE A 302 -26.28 -9.76 -3.46
C ILE A 302 -27.68 -10.15 -3.01
N SER A 303 -28.72 -9.53 -3.60
CA SER A 303 -30.12 -9.91 -3.39
C SER A 303 -30.68 -10.55 -4.66
N ILE A 304 -31.41 -11.65 -4.51
CA ILE A 304 -32.01 -12.44 -5.59
C ILE A 304 -33.53 -12.19 -5.61
N ASN A 305 -34.19 -12.42 -6.75
CA ASN A 305 -35.63 -12.18 -6.97
C ASN A 305 -36.57 -12.84 -5.93
N ASN A 306 -36.13 -13.90 -5.26
CA ASN A 306 -36.90 -14.59 -4.22
C ASN A 306 -36.83 -13.91 -2.84
N GLY A 307 -36.07 -12.81 -2.71
CA GLY A 307 -35.88 -12.09 -1.45
C GLY A 307 -34.64 -12.53 -0.66
N ASP A 308 -33.99 -13.63 -1.06
CA ASP A 308 -32.78 -14.12 -0.41
C ASP A 308 -31.59 -13.21 -0.69
N CYS A 309 -30.63 -13.23 0.23
CA CYS A 309 -29.36 -12.54 0.06
C CYS A 309 -28.18 -13.42 0.44
N HIS A 310 -27.06 -13.23 -0.27
CA HIS A 310 -25.80 -13.90 0.02
C HIS A 310 -24.62 -12.96 -0.14
N THR A 311 -23.51 -13.32 0.51
CA THR A 311 -22.23 -12.65 0.30
C THR A 311 -21.57 -13.21 -0.96
N SER A 312 -21.05 -12.31 -1.79
CA SER A 312 -20.41 -12.66 -3.05
C SER A 312 -19.15 -13.49 -2.85
N THR A 313 -18.96 -14.44 -3.76
CA THR A 313 -17.72 -15.18 -3.94
C THR A 313 -16.70 -14.36 -4.73
N LYS A 314 -15.42 -14.77 -4.69
CA LYS A 314 -14.35 -14.15 -5.50
C LYS A 314 -14.67 -14.12 -7.00
N ASN A 315 -15.37 -15.13 -7.51
CA ASN A 315 -15.77 -15.21 -8.91
C ASN A 315 -16.88 -14.20 -9.22
N GLU A 316 -17.89 -14.09 -8.35
CA GLU A 316 -18.95 -13.08 -8.48
C GLU A 316 -18.40 -11.65 -8.41
N ASP A 317 -17.40 -11.39 -7.56
CA ASP A 317 -16.71 -10.09 -7.53
C ASP A 317 -16.01 -9.75 -8.85
N ILE A 318 -15.47 -10.75 -9.54
CA ILE A 318 -14.86 -10.59 -10.87
C ILE A 318 -15.97 -10.32 -11.90
N ILE A 319 -17.07 -11.07 -11.87
CA ILE A 319 -18.21 -10.90 -12.77
C ILE A 319 -18.82 -9.50 -12.63
N ILE A 320 -19.05 -9.03 -11.39
CA ILE A 320 -19.55 -7.68 -11.11
C ILE A 320 -18.60 -6.64 -11.72
N ARG A 321 -17.30 -6.71 -11.42
CA ARG A 321 -16.32 -5.74 -11.93
C ARG A 321 -16.20 -5.74 -13.45
N GLN A 322 -16.26 -6.90 -14.09
CA GLN A 322 -16.21 -7.00 -15.55
C GLN A 322 -17.48 -6.45 -16.19
N THR A 323 -18.64 -6.73 -15.61
CA THR A 323 -19.93 -6.25 -16.12
C THR A 323 -20.08 -4.75 -15.92
N GLU A 324 -19.72 -4.21 -14.74
CA GLU A 324 -19.67 -2.76 -14.50
C GLU A 324 -18.80 -2.05 -15.55
N ARG A 325 -17.65 -2.62 -15.93
CA ARG A 325 -16.79 -2.05 -16.99
C ARG A 325 -17.45 -2.07 -18.37
N LYS A 326 -18.26 -3.09 -18.70
CA LYS A 326 -19.01 -3.16 -19.95
C LYS A 326 -20.12 -2.11 -19.97
N VAL A 327 -20.96 -2.09 -18.93
CA VAL A 327 -22.05 -1.11 -18.79
C VAL A 327 -21.52 0.33 -18.77
N LEU A 328 -20.37 0.59 -18.16
CA LEU A 328 -19.73 1.91 -18.22
C LEU A 328 -19.49 2.38 -19.66
N LYS A 329 -19.07 1.47 -20.56
CA LYS A 329 -18.90 1.79 -21.98
C LYS A 329 -20.24 2.06 -22.67
N GLU A 330 -21.28 1.28 -22.36
CA GLU A 330 -22.65 1.50 -22.88
C GLU A 330 -23.16 2.91 -22.52
N PHE A 331 -22.82 3.41 -21.33
CA PHE A 331 -23.17 4.75 -20.86
C PHE A 331 -22.21 5.85 -21.34
N ASN A 332 -21.27 5.55 -22.25
CA ASN A 332 -20.22 6.49 -22.68
C ASN A 332 -19.50 7.15 -21.49
N ALA A 333 -19.16 6.35 -20.48
CA ALA A 333 -18.52 6.77 -19.24
C ALA A 333 -17.22 5.98 -19.00
N LYS A 334 -16.09 6.68 -18.78
CA LYS A 334 -14.81 6.03 -18.44
C LYS A 334 -14.70 5.63 -16.97
N ARG A 335 -15.49 6.26 -16.10
CA ARG A 335 -15.43 6.11 -14.64
C ARG A 335 -16.84 6.14 -14.07
N ILE A 336 -17.06 5.39 -12.99
CA ILE A 336 -18.33 5.37 -12.28
C ILE A 336 -18.76 6.77 -11.84
N LEU A 337 -17.81 7.66 -11.52
CA LEU A 337 -18.09 9.04 -11.15
C LEU A 337 -18.96 9.78 -12.18
N THR A 338 -18.74 9.54 -13.47
CA THR A 338 -19.51 10.19 -14.53
C THR A 338 -20.99 9.77 -14.49
N ILE A 339 -21.27 8.51 -14.14
CA ILE A 339 -22.65 8.01 -13.94
C ILE A 339 -23.33 8.76 -12.79
N PHE A 340 -22.59 8.98 -11.69
CA PHE A 340 -23.10 9.71 -10.54
C PHE A 340 -23.40 11.18 -10.89
N GLN A 341 -22.49 11.84 -11.61
CA GLN A 341 -22.67 13.24 -12.05
C GLN A 341 -23.89 13.40 -12.97
N ARG A 342 -24.14 12.41 -13.86
CA ARG A 342 -25.30 12.38 -14.75
C ARG A 342 -26.60 11.93 -14.08
N LYS A 343 -26.60 11.64 -12.77
CA LYS A 343 -27.76 11.15 -12.01
C LYS A 343 -28.37 9.86 -12.59
N GLN A 344 -27.53 8.97 -13.12
CA GLN A 344 -27.94 7.74 -13.81
C GLN A 344 -27.62 6.47 -13.00
N GLN A 345 -27.40 6.58 -11.68
CA GLN A 345 -26.94 5.49 -10.82
C GLN A 345 -27.88 4.29 -10.84
N LYS A 346 -29.20 4.53 -10.65
CA LYS A 346 -30.20 3.46 -10.66
C LYS A 346 -30.18 2.71 -12.00
N LYS A 347 -30.30 3.44 -13.11
CA LYS A 347 -30.24 2.87 -14.47
C LYS A 347 -28.96 2.07 -14.71
N PHE A 348 -27.83 2.55 -14.22
CA PHE A 348 -26.55 1.87 -14.34
C PHE A 348 -26.53 0.55 -13.58
N TYR A 349 -26.90 0.54 -12.29
CA TYR A 349 -26.87 -0.68 -11.48
C TYR A 349 -27.94 -1.68 -11.92
N ASP A 350 -29.13 -1.21 -12.32
CA ASP A 350 -30.17 -2.05 -12.90
C ASP A 350 -29.66 -2.74 -14.19
N ARG A 351 -28.97 -2.00 -15.07
CA ARG A 351 -28.37 -2.55 -16.30
C ARG A 351 -27.25 -3.56 -16.02
N VAL A 352 -26.47 -3.37 -14.95
CA VAL A 352 -25.46 -4.36 -14.53
C VAL A 352 -26.14 -5.66 -14.10
N CYS A 353 -27.17 -5.59 -13.26
CA CYS A 353 -27.93 -6.79 -12.86
C CYS A 353 -28.57 -7.48 -14.06
N GLU A 354 -29.19 -6.73 -14.97
CA GLU A 354 -29.78 -7.25 -16.20
C GLU A 354 -28.75 -8.01 -17.04
N GLN A 355 -27.59 -7.41 -17.31
CA GLN A 355 -26.56 -8.04 -18.13
C GLN A 355 -25.94 -9.29 -17.46
N ILE A 356 -25.82 -9.30 -16.13
CA ILE A 356 -25.40 -10.50 -15.38
C ILE A 356 -26.46 -11.60 -15.52
N ASN A 357 -27.73 -11.26 -15.37
CA ASN A 357 -28.83 -12.22 -15.46
C ASN A 357 -28.97 -12.80 -16.88
N GLU A 358 -28.87 -11.96 -17.91
CA GLU A 358 -28.85 -12.38 -19.32
C GLU A 358 -27.71 -13.36 -19.63
N THR A 359 -26.53 -13.10 -19.07
CA THR A 359 -25.31 -13.88 -19.39
C THR A 359 -25.21 -15.17 -18.57
N TYR A 360 -25.59 -15.14 -17.29
CA TYR A 360 -25.30 -16.21 -16.34
C TYR A 360 -26.56 -16.83 -15.70
N GLY A 361 -27.74 -16.25 -15.90
CA GLY A 361 -29.00 -16.78 -15.34
C GLY A 361 -29.12 -16.65 -13.81
N PHE A 362 -28.37 -15.76 -13.17
CA PHE A 362 -28.28 -15.71 -11.71
C PHE A 362 -29.47 -15.07 -10.97
N ASN A 363 -30.39 -14.42 -11.69
CA ASN A 363 -31.60 -13.81 -11.13
C ASN A 363 -31.35 -12.75 -10.02
N TRP A 364 -30.27 -11.99 -10.13
CA TRP A 364 -29.92 -10.92 -9.21
C TRP A 364 -30.83 -9.70 -9.40
N VAL A 365 -31.33 -9.16 -8.30
CA VAL A 365 -32.12 -7.91 -8.25
C VAL A 365 -31.21 -6.71 -8.05
N ARG A 366 -30.32 -6.82 -7.07
CA ARG A 366 -29.42 -5.74 -6.66
C ARG A 366 -28.20 -6.32 -5.95
N TYR A 367 -27.15 -5.53 -5.91
CA TYR A 367 -25.98 -5.82 -5.09
C TYR A 367 -25.53 -4.53 -4.39
N LYS A 368 -24.99 -4.67 -3.18
CA LYS A 368 -24.43 -3.56 -2.40
C LYS A 368 -23.06 -3.96 -1.87
N LYS A 369 -22.14 -3.00 -1.76
CA LYS A 369 -20.86 -3.24 -1.09
C LYS A 369 -21.10 -3.67 0.35
N GLN A 370 -20.33 -4.64 0.81
CA GLN A 370 -20.34 -5.21 2.14
C GLN A 370 -18.89 -5.31 2.64
N ILE A 371 -18.73 -5.20 3.95
CA ILE A 371 -17.50 -5.54 4.67
C ILE A 371 -17.82 -6.80 5.45
N GLN A 372 -17.04 -7.86 5.24
CA GLN A 372 -17.09 -9.08 6.04
C GLN A 372 -15.84 -9.10 6.93
N ILE A 373 -16.05 -9.12 8.25
CA ILE A 373 -14.99 -9.09 9.25
C ILE A 373 -14.97 -10.45 9.95
N PHE A 374 -13.81 -11.07 10.02
CA PHE A 374 -13.51 -12.25 10.82
C PHE A 374 -12.75 -11.79 12.05
N ALA A 375 -13.44 -11.72 13.19
CA ALA A 375 -12.90 -11.18 14.43
C ALA A 375 -12.25 -12.29 15.27
N ASP A 376 -11.07 -12.01 15.81
CA ASP A 376 -10.46 -12.79 16.89
C ASP A 376 -10.85 -12.12 18.22
N ASN A 377 -11.91 -12.61 18.84
CA ASN A 377 -12.45 -12.01 20.05
C ASN A 377 -11.46 -12.07 21.23
N GLU A 378 -10.59 -13.07 21.29
CA GLU A 378 -9.57 -13.19 22.33
C GLU A 378 -8.52 -12.09 22.15
N ALA A 379 -7.93 -11.98 20.95
CA ALA A 379 -6.96 -10.94 20.65
C ALA A 379 -7.55 -9.52 20.75
N LEU A 380 -8.83 -9.33 20.39
CA LEU A 380 -9.53 -8.05 20.57
C LEU A 380 -9.70 -7.70 22.06
N GLN A 381 -9.97 -8.67 22.93
CA GLN A 381 -10.07 -8.45 24.37
C GLN A 381 -8.71 -8.07 24.99
N GLU A 382 -7.61 -8.67 24.53
CA GLU A 382 -6.26 -8.31 25.00
C GLU A 382 -5.90 -6.84 24.73
N ILE A 383 -6.31 -6.32 23.57
CA ILE A 383 -6.04 -4.94 23.16
C ILE A 383 -7.06 -3.96 23.75
N MET A 384 -8.17 -4.46 24.28
CA MET A 384 -9.20 -3.63 24.88
C MET A 384 -8.68 -3.00 26.17
N ASN A 385 -8.13 -1.78 26.04
CA ASN A 385 -7.96 -0.89 27.18
C ASN A 385 -9.34 -0.61 27.78
N ALA A 386 -9.49 -0.72 29.10
CA ALA A 386 -10.73 -0.42 29.79
C ALA A 386 -11.12 1.06 29.58
N LEU A 387 -11.92 1.35 28.55
CA LEU A 387 -12.47 2.67 28.29
C LEU A 387 -13.78 2.82 29.03
N THR A 388 -13.93 3.93 29.73
CA THR A 388 -15.21 4.28 30.32
C THR A 388 -16.18 4.73 29.23
N ASN A 389 -17.49 4.67 29.51
CA ASN A 389 -18.50 5.22 28.63
C ASN A 389 -18.28 6.73 28.37
N GLU A 390 -17.77 7.46 29.35
CA GLU A 390 -17.43 8.88 29.22
C GLU A 390 -16.28 9.11 28.23
N ASP A 391 -15.23 8.28 28.28
CA ASP A 391 -14.11 8.33 27.33
C ASP A 391 -14.58 8.06 25.89
N MET A 392 -15.46 7.08 25.71
CA MET A 392 -16.03 6.78 24.39
C MET A 392 -16.85 7.95 23.84
N ILE A 393 -17.66 8.60 24.67
CA ILE A 393 -18.44 9.78 24.28
C ILE A 393 -17.51 10.92 23.88
N HIS A 394 -16.49 11.22 24.70
CA HIS A 394 -15.51 12.25 24.42
C HIS A 394 -14.79 12.01 23.08
N LYS A 395 -14.31 10.78 22.87
CA LYS A 395 -13.66 10.37 21.61
C LYS A 395 -14.59 10.53 20.41
N LYS A 396 -15.85 10.08 20.49
CA LYS A 396 -16.84 10.26 19.41
C LYS A 396 -17.07 11.75 19.09
N LYS A 397 -17.11 12.63 20.10
CA LYS A 397 -17.23 14.09 19.90
C LYS A 397 -16.00 14.68 19.21
N GLU A 398 -14.79 14.26 19.58
CA GLU A 398 -13.57 14.70 18.92
C GLU A 398 -13.48 14.22 17.46
N ILE A 399 -13.82 12.94 17.22
CA ILE A 399 -13.85 12.33 15.88
C ILE A 399 -14.81 13.08 14.96
N SER A 400 -16.08 13.23 15.39
CA SER A 400 -17.11 13.94 14.63
C SER A 400 -16.70 15.38 14.35
N SER A 401 -16.19 16.11 15.35
CA SER A 401 -15.75 17.50 15.19
C SER A 401 -14.63 17.64 14.15
N ARG A 402 -13.63 16.74 14.19
CA ARG A 402 -12.52 16.77 13.22
C ARG A 402 -12.99 16.38 11.82
N PHE A 403 -13.90 15.41 11.72
CA PHE A 403 -14.49 14.99 10.46
C PHE A 403 -15.34 16.11 9.84
N ALA A 404 -16.22 16.75 10.61
CA ALA A 404 -17.03 17.88 10.20
C ALA A 404 -16.17 19.01 9.64
N ARG A 405 -15.12 19.41 10.37
CA ARG A 405 -14.19 20.46 9.93
C ARG A 405 -13.53 20.12 8.59
N ARG A 406 -13.17 18.85 8.38
CA ARG A 406 -12.58 18.41 7.10
C ARG A 406 -13.58 18.52 5.96
N ILE A 407 -14.83 18.08 6.16
CA ILE A 407 -15.89 18.17 5.14
C ILE A 407 -16.26 19.63 4.85
N MET A 408 -16.34 20.49 5.87
CA MET A 408 -16.55 21.93 5.73
C MET A 408 -15.46 22.58 4.87
N ASN A 409 -14.18 22.35 5.22
CA ASN A 409 -13.05 22.91 4.47
C ASN A 409 -13.04 22.42 3.02
N ARG A 410 -13.33 21.13 2.79
CA ARG A 410 -13.40 20.58 1.43
C ARG A 410 -14.55 21.19 0.63
N THR A 411 -15.70 21.40 1.26
CA THR A 411 -16.88 22.05 0.66
C THR A 411 -16.57 23.49 0.27
N LYS A 412 -15.98 24.26 1.18
CA LYS A 412 -15.57 25.65 0.92
C LYS A 412 -14.55 25.74 -0.21
N ASN A 413 -13.51 24.91 -0.18
CA ASN A 413 -12.49 24.87 -1.23
C ASN A 413 -13.06 24.50 -2.61
N GLU A 414 -14.11 23.68 -2.67
CA GLU A 414 -14.79 23.32 -3.91
C GLU A 414 -15.70 24.47 -4.41
N TYR A 415 -16.44 25.10 -3.50
CA TYR A 415 -17.25 26.29 -3.79
C TYR A 415 -16.37 27.41 -4.38
N ASP A 416 -15.31 27.80 -3.65
CA ASP A 416 -14.40 28.87 -4.05
C ASP A 416 -13.76 28.58 -5.41
N ARG A 417 -13.33 27.32 -5.63
CA ARG A 417 -12.70 26.91 -6.90
C ARG A 417 -13.68 26.92 -8.07
N THR A 418 -14.93 26.52 -7.84
CA THR A 418 -15.94 26.44 -8.90
C THR A 418 -16.39 27.83 -9.30
N ASN A 419 -16.71 28.69 -8.32
CA ASN A 419 -17.12 30.06 -8.59
C ASN A 419 -15.98 30.86 -9.23
N LYS A 420 -14.72 30.69 -8.78
CA LYS A 420 -13.56 31.30 -9.45
C LYS A 420 -13.45 30.88 -10.93
N LYS A 421 -13.68 29.61 -11.25
CA LYS A 421 -13.67 29.16 -12.65
C LYS A 421 -14.81 29.77 -13.46
N ALA A 422 -15.98 29.96 -12.85
CA ALA A 422 -17.09 30.64 -13.48
C ALA A 422 -16.72 32.11 -13.76
N ASP A 423 -16.10 32.81 -12.81
CA ASP A 423 -15.58 34.18 -13.00
C ASP A 423 -14.58 34.26 -14.18
N GLU A 424 -13.68 33.27 -14.29
CA GLU A 424 -12.72 33.18 -15.40
C GLU A 424 -13.41 32.93 -16.76
N VAL A 425 -14.47 32.13 -16.80
CA VAL A 425 -15.26 31.86 -18.02
C VAL A 425 -16.09 33.09 -18.41
N GLU A 426 -16.75 33.73 -17.45
CA GLU A 426 -17.50 34.97 -17.64
C GLU A 426 -16.58 36.04 -18.24
N THR A 427 -15.42 36.27 -17.63
CA THR A 427 -14.45 37.25 -18.11
C THR A 427 -14.04 36.97 -19.55
N LYS A 428 -13.77 35.71 -19.91
CA LYS A 428 -13.42 35.34 -21.29
C LYS A 428 -14.57 35.58 -22.26
N TRP A 429 -15.78 35.17 -21.89
CA TRP A 429 -16.95 35.32 -22.73
C TRP A 429 -17.29 36.80 -22.97
N VAL A 430 -17.24 37.63 -21.93
CA VAL A 430 -17.44 39.09 -22.03
C VAL A 430 -16.38 39.70 -22.96
N GLN A 431 -15.10 39.31 -22.78
CA GLN A 431 -14.02 39.78 -23.66
C GLN A 431 -14.15 39.30 -25.12
N GLU A 432 -14.80 38.16 -25.37
CA GLU A 432 -15.13 37.70 -26.71
C GLU A 432 -16.28 38.51 -27.33
N GLN A 433 -17.31 38.87 -26.56
CA GLN A 433 -18.40 39.73 -27.02
C GLN A 433 -17.91 41.15 -27.35
N LEU A 434 -17.07 41.73 -26.48
CA LEU A 434 -16.48 43.07 -26.67
C LEU A 434 -15.57 43.15 -27.91
N LYS A 435 -15.08 42.01 -28.44
CA LYS A 435 -14.26 41.96 -29.65
C LYS A 435 -15.07 41.88 -30.95
N GLN A 436 -16.39 41.74 -30.88
CA GLN A 436 -17.22 41.71 -32.08
C GLN A 436 -17.12 43.05 -32.83
N PRO A 437 -17.02 43.03 -34.17
CA PRO A 437 -16.78 44.24 -34.97
C PRO A 437 -17.79 45.37 -34.68
N GLU A 438 -19.07 45.03 -34.61
CA GLU A 438 -20.17 45.97 -34.39
C GLU A 438 -20.10 46.61 -33.00
N ILE A 439 -19.77 45.82 -31.98
CA ILE A 439 -19.60 46.30 -30.60
C ILE A 439 -18.35 47.17 -30.48
N LYS A 440 -17.27 46.81 -31.17
CA LYS A 440 -16.02 47.57 -31.17
C LYS A 440 -16.17 48.95 -31.82
N GLU A 441 -17.01 49.09 -32.84
CA GLU A 441 -17.37 50.38 -33.44
C GLU A 441 -18.17 51.25 -32.47
N LEU A 442 -19.15 50.67 -31.78
CA LEU A 442 -19.93 51.38 -30.76
C LEU A 442 -19.07 51.81 -29.56
N ALA A 443 -18.11 50.98 -29.15
CA ALA A 443 -17.16 51.33 -28.09
C ALA A 443 -16.28 52.53 -28.46
N GLN A 444 -15.90 52.69 -29.73
CA GLN A 444 -15.16 53.87 -30.22
C GLN A 444 -16.00 55.16 -30.16
N LEU A 445 -17.33 55.03 -30.16
CA LEU A 445 -18.27 56.14 -29.99
C LEU A 445 -18.56 56.46 -28.50
N GLY A 446 -17.91 55.75 -27.57
CA GLY A 446 -18.00 56.00 -26.13
C GLY A 446 -19.08 55.20 -25.38
N PHE A 447 -19.69 54.20 -26.03
CA PHE A 447 -20.61 53.28 -25.35
C PHE A 447 -19.83 52.17 -24.63
N ASP A 448 -20.16 51.90 -23.36
CA ASP A 448 -19.61 50.80 -22.57
C ASP A 448 -20.69 49.73 -22.37
N TYR A 449 -20.35 48.49 -22.72
CA TYR A 449 -21.24 47.33 -22.65
C TYR A 449 -20.68 46.23 -21.74
N GLU A 450 -19.57 46.47 -21.02
CA GLU A 450 -18.94 45.42 -20.21
C GLU A 450 -19.90 44.89 -19.13
N ASP A 451 -20.56 45.79 -18.40
CA ASP A 451 -21.52 45.42 -17.36
C ASP A 451 -22.79 44.77 -17.94
N ASP A 452 -23.30 45.27 -19.07
CA ASP A 452 -24.45 44.68 -19.77
C ASP A 452 -24.17 43.22 -20.18
N PHE A 453 -22.97 42.94 -20.70
CA PHE A 453 -22.57 41.58 -21.05
C PHE A 453 -22.38 40.70 -19.80
N ARG A 454 -21.87 41.25 -18.69
CA ARG A 454 -21.78 40.51 -17.41
C ARG A 454 -23.16 40.12 -16.91
N GLU A 455 -24.11 41.06 -16.89
CA GLU A 455 -25.50 40.78 -16.50
C GLU A 455 -26.14 39.74 -17.43
N MET A 456 -25.91 39.88 -18.75
CA MET A 456 -26.38 38.92 -19.73
C MET A 456 -25.82 37.52 -19.46
N PHE A 457 -24.51 37.38 -19.23
CA PHE A 457 -23.89 36.10 -18.90
C PHE A 457 -24.51 35.49 -17.63
N GLN A 458 -24.66 36.29 -16.58
CA GLN A 458 -25.21 35.84 -15.32
C GLN A 458 -26.64 35.30 -15.48
N SER A 459 -27.45 35.89 -16.37
CA SER A 459 -28.83 35.47 -16.63
C SER A 459 -29.00 34.04 -17.19
N PHE A 460 -27.96 33.46 -17.80
CA PHE A 460 -27.99 32.10 -18.33
C PHE A 460 -26.92 31.16 -17.73
N SER A 461 -26.18 31.62 -16.71
CA SER A 461 -25.00 30.90 -16.17
C SER A 461 -25.28 30.02 -14.95
N ASP A 462 -26.55 29.73 -14.62
CA ASP A 462 -26.91 28.88 -13.47
C ASP A 462 -26.21 27.50 -13.48
N GLU A 463 -25.73 27.04 -14.65
CA GLU A 463 -24.97 25.81 -14.80
C GLU A 463 -23.50 25.89 -14.33
N TYR A 464 -22.94 27.09 -14.16
CA TYR A 464 -21.51 27.31 -13.93
C TYR A 464 -21.16 27.76 -12.50
N ARG A 465 -22.13 28.29 -11.74
CA ARG A 465 -21.92 28.82 -10.38
C ARG A 465 -22.68 28.01 -9.34
N TYR A 466 -22.09 27.86 -8.16
CA TYR A 466 -22.88 27.51 -6.99
C TYR A 466 -23.59 28.77 -6.49
N HIS A 467 -24.91 28.66 -6.27
CA HIS A 467 -25.68 29.73 -5.65
C HIS A 467 -25.14 30.10 -4.26
N ASP A 468 -25.35 31.34 -3.84
CA ASP A 468 -24.84 31.88 -2.56
C ASP A 468 -25.31 31.09 -1.33
N ASN A 469 -26.48 30.46 -1.42
CA ASN A 469 -27.02 29.63 -0.34
C ASN A 469 -26.35 28.24 -0.23
N TYR A 470 -25.47 27.86 -1.16
CA TYR A 470 -24.91 26.52 -1.22
C TYR A 470 -24.13 26.16 0.05
N LEU A 471 -23.25 27.05 0.52
CA LEU A 471 -22.45 26.82 1.71
C LEU A 471 -23.32 26.69 2.96
N ASP A 472 -24.36 27.52 3.08
CA ASP A 472 -25.32 27.46 4.19
C ASP A 472 -26.05 26.12 4.22
N VAL A 473 -26.60 25.70 3.06
CA VAL A 473 -27.26 24.40 2.91
C VAL A 473 -26.32 23.25 3.27
N GLN A 474 -25.06 23.28 2.81
CA GLN A 474 -24.09 22.24 3.12
C GLN A 474 -23.69 22.22 4.59
N ASN A 475 -23.51 23.38 5.22
CA ASN A 475 -23.24 23.48 6.65
C ASN A 475 -24.41 22.93 7.48
N ARG A 476 -25.65 23.15 7.03
CA ARG A 476 -26.83 22.56 7.66
C ARG A 476 -26.87 21.04 7.50
N LEU A 477 -26.58 20.50 6.30
CA LEU A 477 -26.44 19.05 6.10
C LEU A 477 -25.35 18.45 6.99
N ILE A 478 -24.21 19.13 7.12
CA ILE A 478 -23.15 18.74 8.06
C ILE A 478 -23.73 18.68 9.47
N SER A 479 -24.39 19.71 9.97
CA SER A 479 -24.97 19.68 11.33
C SER A 479 -25.99 18.57 11.59
N ILE A 480 -26.74 18.14 10.57
CA ILE A 480 -27.77 17.08 10.68
C ILE A 480 -27.15 15.68 10.59
N MET A 481 -26.15 15.51 9.72
CA MET A 481 -25.63 14.20 9.31
C MET A 481 -24.23 13.89 9.86
N ILE A 482 -23.51 14.91 10.31
CA ILE A 482 -22.16 14.88 10.90
C ILE A 482 -22.19 15.79 12.13
N GLY A 483 -22.40 15.22 13.31
CA GLY A 483 -22.52 16.04 14.51
C GLY A 483 -22.77 15.19 15.73
N GLU A 484 -22.71 15.81 16.91
CA GLU A 484 -22.66 15.15 18.22
C GLU A 484 -23.55 13.90 18.29
N PRO A 485 -23.02 12.76 18.77
CA PRO A 485 -23.80 11.54 18.86
C PRO A 485 -25.11 11.87 19.59
N GLU A 486 -26.25 11.56 18.95
CA GLU A 486 -27.51 11.53 19.68
C GLU A 486 -27.28 10.59 20.86
N MET A 487 -27.34 11.13 22.07
CA MET A 487 -27.37 10.33 23.28
C MET A 487 -28.72 9.62 23.21
N ASP A 488 -28.74 8.40 22.67
CA ASP A 488 -29.85 7.50 22.94
C ASP A 488 -30.00 7.50 24.46
N SER A 489 -31.23 7.79 24.92
CA SER A 489 -31.54 7.91 26.33
C SER A 489 -30.93 6.75 27.12
N LYS A 490 -30.66 6.93 28.42
CA LYS A 490 -30.06 5.94 29.34
C LYS A 490 -30.70 4.52 29.33
N ASN A 491 -31.72 4.28 28.51
CA ASN A 491 -32.50 3.06 28.42
C ASN A 491 -32.23 2.19 27.16
N ASP A 492 -31.44 2.66 26.16
CA ASP A 492 -31.16 1.87 24.93
C ASP A 492 -29.69 1.40 24.81
N ILE A 493 -28.87 1.64 25.83
CA ILE A 493 -27.62 0.88 26.01
C ILE A 493 -28.05 -0.41 26.70
N PRO A 494 -27.92 -1.60 26.07
CA PRO A 494 -28.16 -2.85 26.78
C PRO A 494 -27.29 -2.83 28.03
N GLU A 495 -27.93 -2.97 29.19
CA GLU A 495 -27.23 -3.23 30.44
C GLU A 495 -26.13 -4.26 30.15
N LEU A 496 -24.92 -3.97 30.61
CA LEU A 496 -23.86 -4.97 30.75
C LEU A 496 -24.43 -6.11 31.60
N LYS A 497 -25.10 -7.08 30.97
CA LYS A 497 -25.43 -8.33 31.62
C LYS A 497 -24.09 -8.96 31.93
N GLY A 498 -23.87 -9.06 33.23
CA GLY A 498 -22.57 -9.32 33.83
C GLY A 498 -21.86 -10.49 33.20
N ILE A 499 -20.55 -10.29 33.14
CA ILE A 499 -19.55 -11.34 33.21
C ILE A 499 -19.99 -12.34 34.29
N MET A 500 -20.28 -13.56 33.85
CA MET A 500 -20.07 -14.77 34.62
C MET A 500 -19.59 -15.86 33.67
#